data_AF-A0A444D4L5-F1
#
_entry.id   AF-A0A444D4L5-F1
#
_cell.length_a   1.000
_cell.length_b   1.000
_cell.length_c   1.000
_cell.angle_alpha   90.00
_cell.angle_beta   90.00
_cell.angle_gamma   90.00
#
_symmetry.space_group_name_H-M   'P 1'
#
loop_
_entity.id
_entity.type
_entity.pdbx_description
1 polymer ?
#
loop_
_entity_poly.entity_id
_entity_poly.type
_entity_poly.pdbx_seq_one_letter_code
_entity_poly.pdbx_strand_id
1 'polypeptide(L)' 'MLGTEVFITQLTLTTDDNRNVSAGKETGSPFSLALEEGGHIVGFCGLVGQPIVAVEAIAVYCSLADS' A
#
# COMPACT_ATOMS: atom_id res chain seq x y z
N MET A 1 -14.36 -10.27 -21.53
CA MET A 1 -14.20 -8.84 -21.24
C MET A 1 -12.79 -8.67 -20.71
N LEU A 2 -11.86 -8.18 -21.53
CA LEU A 2 -10.46 -7.96 -21.13
C LEU A 2 -10.43 -6.70 -20.26
N GLY A 3 -10.71 -6.85 -18.97
CA GLY A 3 -10.43 -5.78 -18.01
C GLY A 3 -8.93 -5.56 -17.97
N THR A 4 -8.49 -4.32 -17.99
CA THR A 4 -7.08 -3.97 -17.80
C THR A 4 -6.63 -4.56 -16.46
N GLU A 5 -5.62 -5.43 -16.45
CA GLU A 5 -5.01 -5.88 -15.20
C GLU A 5 -4.40 -4.66 -14.50
N VAL A 6 -4.96 -4.31 -13.34
CA VAL A 6 -4.46 -3.20 -12.51
C VAL A 6 -3.71 -3.81 -11.35
N PHE A 7 -2.44 -3.45 -11.21
CA PHE A 7 -1.59 -3.87 -10.12
C PHE A 7 -0.69 -2.72 -9.67
N ILE A 8 -0.20 -2.83 -8.45
CA ILE A 8 0.64 -1.83 -7.82
C ILE A 8 2.05 -1.96 -8.37
N THR A 9 2.54 -0.90 -9.02
CA THR A 9 3.88 -0.86 -9.62
C THR A 9 4.91 -0.20 -8.71
N GLN A 10 4.48 0.61 -7.74
CA GLN A 10 5.33 1.22 -6.72
C GLN A 10 4.58 1.35 -5.39
N LEU A 11 5.27 1.07 -4.29
CA LEU A 11 4.84 1.39 -2.94
C LEU A 11 5.88 2.27 -2.26
N THR A 12 5.41 3.31 -1.57
CA THR A 12 6.23 4.11 -0.66
C THR A 12 5.65 3.95 0.75
N LEU A 13 6.49 3.57 1.70
CA LEU A 13 6.18 3.56 3.12
C LEU A 13 6.89 4.74 3.78
N THR A 14 6.12 5.54 4.50
CA THR A 14 6.59 6.69 5.27
C THR A 14 6.33 6.44 6.74
N THR A 15 7.33 6.74 7.57
CA THR A 15 7.24 6.68 9.04
C THR A 15 7.18 8.08 9.63
N ASP A 16 6.81 8.17 10.90
CA ASP A 16 6.64 9.41 11.66
C ASP A 16 7.93 10.24 11.80
N ASP A 17 9.10 9.60 11.72
CA ASP A 17 10.40 10.28 11.66
C ASP A 17 10.81 10.76 10.25
N ASN A 18 9.86 10.79 9.30
CA ASN A 18 10.06 11.11 7.88
C ASN A 18 11.03 10.18 7.14
N ARG A 19 11.35 8.99 7.66
CA ARG A 19 12.04 7.98 6.85
C ARG A 19 11.07 7.39 5.83
N ASN A 20 11.55 7.33 4.59
CA ASN A 20 10.81 6.83 3.44
C ASN A 20 11.55 5.64 2.82
N VAL A 21 10.81 4.61 2.44
CA VAL A 21 11.30 3.54 1.57
C VAL A 21 10.33 3.38 0.41
N SER A 22 10.86 3.39 -0.81
CA SER A 22 10.10 3.17 -2.03
C SER A 22 10.61 1.93 -2.74
N ALA A 23 9.70 1.08 -3.20
CA ALA A 23 10.01 -0.11 -3.97
C ALA A 23 9.14 -0.17 -5.23
N GLY A 24 9.77 -0.38 -6.39
CA GLY A 24 9.10 -0.48 -7.69
C GLY A 24 9.38 0.69 -8.62
N LYS A 25 8.45 0.95 -9.54
CA LYS A 25 8.53 1.99 -10.57
C LYS A 25 7.27 2.86 -10.56
N GLU A 26 7.46 4.16 -10.41
CA GLU A 26 6.40 5.17 -10.45
C GLU A 26 5.78 5.25 -11.85
N THR A 27 4.64 4.58 -12.04
CA THR A 27 3.88 4.58 -13.29
C THR A 27 2.42 4.28 -12.99
N GLY A 28 1.50 4.76 -13.85
CA GLY A 28 0.07 4.61 -13.63
C GLY A 28 -0.53 5.69 -12.72
N SER A 29 -1.63 5.37 -12.05
CA SER A 29 -2.37 6.32 -11.21
C SER A 29 -1.91 6.25 -9.75
N PRO A 30 -1.62 7.40 -9.09
CA PRO A 30 -1.19 7.41 -7.70
C PRO A 30 -2.34 7.09 -6.74
N PHE A 31 -2.01 6.54 -5.57
CA PHE A 31 -2.91 6.36 -4.44
C PHE A 31 -2.18 6.65 -3.12
N SER A 32 -2.94 6.96 -2.08
CA SER A 32 -2.43 7.08 -0.71
C SER A 32 -3.49 6.61 0.29
N LEU A 33 -3.04 6.15 1.45
CA LEU A 33 -3.89 5.77 2.58
C LEU A 33 -3.66 6.78 3.70
N ALA A 34 -4.70 7.49 4.10
CA ALA A 34 -4.64 8.38 5.26
C ALA A 34 -4.82 7.57 6.54
N LEU A 35 -3.89 7.72 7.49
CA LEU A 35 -4.04 7.19 8.84
C LEU A 35 -4.78 8.21 9.70
N GLU A 36 -5.55 7.73 10.67
CA GLU A 36 -6.09 8.59 11.72
C GLU A 36 -4.96 9.20 12.56
N GLU A 37 -5.22 10.34 13.20
CA GLU A 37 -4.25 10.98 14.08
C GLU A 37 -3.84 10.03 15.22
N GLY A 38 -2.54 9.86 15.44
CA GLY A 38 -2.00 8.89 16.40
C GLY A 38 -2.07 7.43 15.94
N GLY A 39 -2.58 7.15 14.74
CA GLY A 39 -2.62 5.82 14.14
C GLY A 39 -1.26 5.39 13.58
N HIS A 40 -0.95 4.10 13.73
CA HIS A 40 0.24 3.49 13.13
C HIS A 40 -0.12 2.16 12.45
N ILE A 41 0.60 1.84 11.37
CA ILE A 41 0.42 0.60 10.63
C ILE A 41 1.07 -0.54 11.42
N VAL A 42 0.29 -1.59 11.72
CA VAL A 42 0.76 -2.79 12.45
C VAL A 42 0.74 -4.05 11.58
N GLY A 43 0.20 -3.97 10.37
CA GLY A 43 0.17 -5.09 9.44
C GLY A 43 -0.36 -4.70 8.07
N PHE A 44 -0.19 -5.62 7.12
CA PHE A 44 -0.66 -5.49 5.75
C PHE A 44 -1.46 -6.72 5.36
N CYS A 45 -2.45 -6.52 4.51
CA CYS A 45 -3.12 -7.58 3.77
C CYS A 45 -3.36 -7.11 2.33
N GLY A 46 -3.76 -8.02 1.44
CA GLY A 46 -3.94 -7.65 0.04
C GLY A 46 -4.42 -8.79 -0.83
N LEU A 47 -4.55 -8.49 -2.11
CA LEU A 47 -4.86 -9.43 -3.17
C LEU A 47 -3.64 -9.59 -4.07
N VAL A 48 -3.31 -10.84 -4.37
CA VAL A 48 -2.28 -11.19 -5.35
C VAL A 48 -2.97 -11.77 -6.58
N GLY A 49 -2.69 -11.19 -7.73
CA GLY A 49 -3.22 -11.62 -9.02
C GLY A 49 -2.56 -12.91 -9.52
N GLN A 50 -3.26 -13.58 -10.44
CA GLN A 50 -2.74 -14.68 -11.26
C GLN A 50 -3.23 -14.48 -12.71
N PRO A 51 -2.41 -14.77 -13.76
CA PRO A 51 -1.17 -15.56 -13.73
C PRO A 51 0.11 -14.76 -13.45
N ILE A 52 0.08 -13.44 -13.55
CA ILE A 52 1.19 -12.58 -13.17
C ILE A 52 1.18 -12.47 -11.65
N VAL A 53 2.22 -12.96 -10.98
CA VAL A 53 2.37 -12.80 -9.52
C VAL A 53 2.64 -11.32 -9.22
N ALA A 54 1.57 -10.56 -9.03
CA ALA A 54 1.59 -9.13 -8.78
C ALA A 54 0.56 -8.75 -7.69
N VAL A 55 0.83 -7.66 -6.97
CA VAL A 55 -0.11 -7.15 -5.96
C VAL A 55 -1.18 -6.31 -6.66
N GLU A 56 -2.42 -6.80 -6.65
CA GLU A 56 -3.57 -6.10 -7.27
C GLU A 56 -4.19 -5.08 -6.30
N ALA A 57 -4.19 -5.41 -5.01
CA ALA A 57 -4.71 -4.53 -3.97
C ALA A 57 -3.89 -4.68 -2.68
N ILE A 58 -3.79 -3.59 -1.93
CA ILE A 58 -3.17 -3.56 -0.61
C ILE A 58 -4.11 -2.86 0.38
N ALA A 59 -4.17 -3.37 1.59
CA ALA A 59 -4.82 -2.77 2.73
C ALA A 59 -3.88 -2.85 3.94
N VAL A 60 -4.15 -2.00 4.93
CA VAL A 60 -3.36 -1.88 6.15
C VAL A 60 -4.23 -2.20 7.36
N TYR A 61 -3.64 -2.86 8.35
CA TYR A 61 -4.18 -2.89 9.69
C TYR A 61 -3.56 -1.74 10.48
N CYS A 62 -4.42 -0.94 11.11
CA CYS A 62 -4.00 0.20 11.92
C CYS A 62 -4.35 -0.05 13.38
N SER A 63 -3.47 0.39 14.27
CA SER A 63 -3.78 0.56 15.68
C SER A 63 -3.70 2.04 16.03
N LEU A 64 -4.54 2.47 16.96
CA LEU A 64 -4.32 3.72 17.66
C LEU A 64 -3.18 3.49 18.66
N ALA A 65 -2.33 4.50 18.89
CA ALA A 65 -1.47 4.49 20.07
C ALA A 65 -2.37 4.39 21.31
N ASP A 66 -2.04 3.47 22.23
CA ASP A 66 -2.83 3.22 23.44
C ASP A 66 -3.21 4.56 24.12
N SER A 67 -4.51 4.73 24.38
CA SER A 67 -5.06 5.86 25.14
C SER A 67 -4.65 5.82 26.60
#